data_AF-A0A399T1J6-F1
#
_entry.id   AF-A0A399T1J6-F1
#
_cell.length_a   1.000
_cell.length_b   1.000
_cell.length_c   1.000
_cell.angle_alpha   90.00
_cell.angle_beta   90.00
_cell.angle_gamma   90.00
#
_symmetry.space_group_name_H-M   'P 1'
#
loop_
_entity.id
_entity.type
_entity.pdbx_description
1 polymer ?
#
loop_
_entity_poly.entity_id
_entity_poly.type
_entity_poly.pdbx_seq_one_letter_code
_entity_poly.pdbx_strand_id
1 'polypeptide(L)'
;MPDIAPTPPAVLFDIDETLIHTGGSGARSWAMAFRDLHDVEADIGEHSSAGETDPQVGTATFRAVIGRDPEPAELARLYASYLRHLADD
;
A
#
# COMPACT_ATOMS: atom_id res chain seq x y z
N MET A 1 -35.81 17.46 26.23
CA MET A 1 -35.87 16.84 24.88
C MET A 1 -34.52 16.22 24.63
N PRO A 2 -34.43 15.01 24.06
CA PRO A 2 -33.13 14.44 23.72
C PRO A 2 -32.46 15.31 22.66
N ASP A 3 -31.17 15.55 22.86
CA ASP A 3 -30.30 16.22 21.91
C ASP A 3 -30.14 15.30 20.69
N ILE A 4 -30.90 15.54 19.63
CA ILE A 4 -30.75 14.80 18.39
C ILE A 4 -29.53 15.40 17.69
N ALA A 5 -28.40 14.71 17.80
CA ALA A 5 -27.20 15.05 17.05
C ALA A 5 -27.58 15.26 15.56
N PRO A 6 -27.14 16.35 14.93
CA PRO A 6 -27.53 16.67 13.56
C PRO A 6 -27.15 15.51 12.63
N THR A 7 -28.08 15.13 11.75
CA THR A 7 -27.81 14.07 10.76
C THR A 7 -26.68 14.51 9.86
N PRO A 8 -25.56 13.76 9.77
CA PRO A 8 -24.44 14.15 8.94
C PRO A 8 -24.88 14.18 7.46
N PRO A 9 -24.54 15.24 6.71
CA PRO A 9 -24.98 15.40 5.32
C PRO A 9 -24.31 14.42 4.35
N ALA A 10 -23.21 13.78 4.78
CA ALA A 10 -22.49 12.76 4.03
C ALA A 10 -21.72 11.83 4.99
N VAL A 11 -21.40 10.63 4.51
CA VAL A 11 -20.49 9.68 5.15
C VAL A 11 -19.43 9.30 4.11
N LEU A 12 -18.15 9.41 4.48
CA LEU A 12 -17.03 8.98 3.65
C LEU A 12 -16.52 7.64 4.18
N PHE A 13 -16.43 6.67 3.28
CA PHE A 13 -15.87 5.36 3.57
C PHE A 13 -14.51 5.25 2.88
N ASP A 14 -13.54 4.72 3.62
CA ASP A 14 -12.35 4.14 3.01
C ASP A 14 -12.75 2.93 2.12
N ILE A 15 -11.89 2.53 1.18
CA ILE A 15 -12.19 1.44 0.25
C ILE A 15 -11.74 0.11 0.86
N ASP A 16 -10.43 -0.04 1.05
CA ASP A 16 -9.80 -1.31 1.41
C ASP A 16 -10.12 -1.68 2.86
N GLU A 17 -10.53 -2.94 3.05
CA GLU A 17 -10.96 -3.52 4.33
C GLU A 17 -12.10 -2.75 5.05
N THR A 18 -12.71 -1.76 4.37
CA THR A 18 -13.90 -1.03 4.81
C THR A 18 -15.10 -1.36 3.92
N LEU A 19 -14.96 -1.18 2.61
CA LEU A 19 -15.99 -1.54 1.61
C LEU A 19 -15.68 -2.86 0.92
N ILE A 20 -14.41 -3.19 0.72
CA ILE A 20 -13.96 -4.38 -0.01
C ILE A 20 -12.87 -5.08 0.79
N HIS A 21 -12.97 -6.41 0.93
CA HIS A 21 -11.88 -7.20 1.48
C HIS A 21 -10.97 -7.63 0.33
N THR A 22 -9.71 -7.19 0.35
CA THR A 22 -8.71 -7.56 -0.67
C THR A 22 -7.89 -8.77 -0.23
N GLY A 23 -8.05 -9.23 1.02
CA GLY A 23 -7.37 -10.42 1.53
C GLY A 23 -5.85 -10.28 1.57
N GLY A 24 -5.36 -9.04 1.69
CA GLY A 24 -3.93 -8.71 1.71
C GLY A 24 -3.24 -8.76 0.34
N SER A 25 -3.99 -8.75 -0.76
CA SER A 25 -3.44 -8.80 -2.12
C SER A 25 -2.40 -7.69 -2.40
N GLY A 26 -2.63 -6.47 -1.90
CA GLY A 26 -1.67 -5.37 -2.01
C GLY A 26 -0.33 -5.70 -1.34
N ALA A 27 -0.35 -6.21 -0.11
CA ALA A 27 0.86 -6.59 0.62
C ALA A 27 1.63 -7.72 -0.07
N ARG A 28 0.92 -8.76 -0.56
CA ARG A 28 1.56 -9.83 -1.34
C ARG A 28 2.19 -9.31 -2.63
N SER A 29 1.49 -8.45 -3.35
CA SER A 29 1.95 -7.88 -4.62
C SER A 29 3.21 -7.04 -4.45
N TRP A 30 3.29 -6.26 -3.36
CA TRP A 30 4.49 -5.54 -3.00
C TRP A 30 5.65 -6.47 -2.65
N ALA A 31 5.42 -7.49 -1.81
CA ALA A 31 6.45 -8.48 -1.47
C ALA A 31 7.03 -9.17 -2.72
N MET A 32 6.17 -9.55 -3.67
CA MET A 32 6.61 -10.12 -4.95
C MET A 32 7.39 -9.12 -5.80
N ALA A 33 6.98 -7.85 -5.85
CA ALA A 33 7.71 -6.82 -6.58
C ALA A 33 9.13 -6.57 -6.03
N PHE A 34 9.29 -6.52 -4.70
CA PHE A 34 10.59 -6.39 -4.05
C PHE A 34 11.49 -7.60 -4.29
N ARG A 35 10.93 -8.81 -4.17
CA ARG A 35 11.66 -10.05 -4.47
C ARG A 35 12.14 -10.08 -5.92
N ASP A 36 11.28 -9.75 -6.89
CA ASP A 36 11.63 -9.85 -8.32
C ASP A 36 12.71 -8.83 -8.76
N LEU A 37 12.70 -7.62 -8.20
CA LEU A 37 13.59 -6.54 -8.64
C LEU A 37 14.83 -6.34 -7.77
N HIS A 38 14.77 -6.77 -6.51
CA HIS A 38 15.83 -6.51 -5.53
C HIS A 38 16.31 -7.77 -4.80
N ASP A 39 15.66 -8.92 -5.00
CA ASP A 39 15.95 -10.18 -4.31
C ASP A 39 15.87 -10.04 -2.77
N VAL A 40 14.89 -9.26 -2.31
CA VAL A 40 14.65 -8.97 -0.89
C VAL A 40 13.22 -9.33 -0.52
N GLU A 41 13.07 -10.06 0.58
CA GLU A 41 11.79 -10.27 1.25
C GLU A 41 11.43 -8.98 2.00
N ALA A 42 10.36 -8.32 1.57
CA ALA A 42 9.89 -7.08 2.15
C ALA A 42 8.44 -7.23 2.64
N ASP A 43 8.19 -6.87 3.90
CA ASP A 43 6.86 -6.73 4.45
C ASP A 43 6.50 -5.25 4.55
N ILE A 44 5.61 -4.79 3.67
CA ILE A 44 5.16 -3.39 3.69
C ILE A 44 4.43 -3.02 4.98
N GLY A 45 3.82 -3.99 5.68
CA GLY A 45 3.10 -3.77 6.93
C GLY A 45 4.02 -3.41 8.10
N GLU A 46 5.30 -3.77 8.02
CA GLU A 46 6.32 -3.34 9.01
C GLU A 46 6.78 -1.89 8.78
N HIS A 47 6.48 -1.31 7.63
CA HIS A 47 7.06 -0.05 7.16
C HIS A 47 6.04 1.01 6.74
N SER A 48 4.75 0.68 6.81
CA SER A 48 3.64 1.58 6.45
C SER A 48 2.46 1.44 7.40
N SER A 49 1.58 2.43 7.38
CA SER A 49 0.31 2.42 8.11
C SER A 49 -0.89 2.45 7.16
N ALA A 50 -2.03 1.95 7.63
CA ALA A 50 -3.25 1.93 6.83
C ALA A 50 -3.67 3.36 6.39
N GLY A 51 -4.08 3.50 5.13
CA GLY A 51 -4.45 4.79 4.54
C GLY A 51 -3.29 5.57 3.91
N GLU A 52 -2.08 5.03 3.89
CA GLU A 52 -0.96 5.58 3.11
C GLU A 52 -1.12 5.30 1.61
N THR A 53 -0.60 6.21 0.77
CA THR A 53 -0.63 6.01 -0.67
C THR A 53 0.47 5.05 -1.12
N ASP A 54 0.22 4.30 -2.19
CA ASP A 54 1.19 3.33 -2.73
C ASP A 54 2.61 3.89 -2.94
N PRO A 55 2.82 5.11 -3.50
CA PRO A 55 4.17 5.66 -3.63
C PRO A 55 4.85 5.91 -2.28
N GLN A 56 4.08 6.27 -1.24
CA GLN A 56 4.60 6.44 0.11
C GLN A 56 5.02 5.09 0.70
N VAL A 57 4.14 4.08 0.60
CA VAL A 57 4.40 2.70 1.06
C VAL A 57 5.65 2.13 0.39
N GLY A 58 5.73 2.22 -0.93
CA GLY A 58 6.88 1.72 -1.71
C GLY A 58 8.18 2.43 -1.35
N THR A 59 8.16 3.75 -1.17
CA THR A 59 9.35 4.53 -0.79
C THR A 59 9.82 4.21 0.62
N ALA A 60 8.90 4.15 1.59
CA ALA A 60 9.21 3.85 2.99
C ALA A 60 9.81 2.44 3.12
N THR A 61 9.18 1.46 2.48
CA THR A 61 9.65 0.07 2.44
C THR A 61 11.02 -0.03 1.78
N PHE A 62 11.21 0.60 0.62
CA PHE A 62 12.50 0.60 -0.07
C PHE A 62 13.62 1.15 0.81
N ARG A 63 13.38 2.30 1.45
CA ARG A 63 14.35 2.90 2.36
C ARG A 63 14.69 1.97 3.51
N ALA A 64 13.68 1.30 4.09
CA ALA A 64 13.87 0.40 5.22
C ALA A 64 14.70 -0.85 4.84
N VAL A 65 14.41 -1.48 3.70
CA VAL A 65 15.00 -2.77 3.33
C VAL A 65 16.28 -2.66 2.48
N ILE A 66 16.44 -1.58 1.72
CA ILE A 66 17.63 -1.33 0.88
C ILE A 66 18.62 -0.36 1.57
N GLY A 67 18.16 0.45 2.54
CA GLY A 67 19.01 1.35 3.31
C GLY A 67 19.36 2.68 2.62
N ARG A 68 18.67 3.03 1.53
CA ARG A 68 18.78 4.32 0.83
C ARG A 68 17.47 4.70 0.16
N ASP A 69 17.36 5.94 -0.30
CA ASP A 69 16.23 6.34 -1.14
C ASP A 69 16.28 5.65 -2.51
N PRO A 70 15.11 5.28 -3.08
CA PRO A 70 15.03 4.80 -4.43
C PRO A 70 15.29 5.95 -5.41
N GLU A 71 15.97 5.65 -6.52
CA GLU A 71 15.95 6.55 -7.66
C GLU A 71 14.54 6.58 -8.28
N PRO A 72 14.10 7.70 -8.90
CA PRO A 72 12.76 7.80 -9.47
C PRO A 72 12.42 6.66 -10.45
N ALA A 73 13.40 6.22 -11.24
CA ALA A 73 13.23 5.10 -12.17
C ALA A 73 13.17 3.73 -11.48
N GLU A 74 13.80 3.56 -10.32
CA GLU A 74 13.68 2.34 -9.51
C GLU A 74 12.29 2.24 -8.90
N LEU A 75 11.80 3.33 -8.28
CA LEU A 75 10.46 3.38 -7.71
C LEU A 75 9.39 3.14 -8.78
N ALA A 76 9.54 3.74 -9.97
CA ALA A 76 8.61 3.53 -11.08
C ALA A 76 8.58 2.07 -11.55
N ARG A 77 9.74 1.40 -11.65
CA ARG A 77 9.81 -0.03 -12.02
C ARG A 77 9.19 -0.91 -10.95
N LEU A 78 9.44 -0.60 -9.68
CA LEU A 78 8.88 -1.31 -8.55
C LEU A 78 7.35 -1.22 -8.54
N TYR A 79 6.81 0.00 -8.72
CA TYR A 79 5.38 0.22 -8.80
C TYR A 79 4.73 -0.47 -10.00
N ALA A 80 5.38 -0.45 -11.17
CA ALA A 80 4.89 -1.19 -12.33
C ALA A 80 4.90 -2.71 -12.12
N SER A 81 5.86 -3.24 -11.34
CA SER A 81 5.88 -4.66 -10.99
C SER A 81 4.79 -5.02 -9.98
N TYR A 82 4.60 -4.16 -8.97
CA TYR A 82 3.51 -4.28 -7.99
C TYR A 82 2.14 -4.33 -8.69
N LEU A 83 1.85 -3.38 -9.59
CA LEU A 83 0.57 -3.35 -10.29
C LEU A 83 0.34 -4.56 -11.19
N ARG A 84 1.42 -5.15 -11.74
CA ARG A 84 1.32 -6.39 -12.52
C ARG A 84 0.90 -7.55 -11.64
N HIS A 85 1.58 -7.73 -10.52
CA HIS A 85 1.24 -8.76 -9.54
C HIS A 85 -0.16 -8.60 -8.96
N LEU A 86 -0.57 -7.35 -8.68
CA LEU A 86 -1.90 -7.04 -8.17
C LEU A 86 -3.01 -7.37 -9.19
N ALA A 87 -2.73 -7.25 -10.48
CA ALA A 87 -3.69 -7.58 -11.53
C ALA A 87 -3.85 -9.09 -11.74
N ASP A 88 -2.86 -9.89 -11.33
CA ASP A 88 -2.81 -11.34 -11.53
C ASP A 88 -3.31 -12.12 -10.29
N ASP A 89 -3.54 -11.46 -9.15
CA ASP A 89 -3.99 -12.02 -7.86
C ASP A 89 -5.52 -11.99 -7.70
#